data_AF-A0A957AL03-F1
#
_entry.id   AF-A0A957AL03-F1
#
_cell.length_a   1.000
_cell.length_b   1.000
_cell.length_c   1.000
_cell.angle_alpha   90.00
_cell.angle_beta   90.00
_cell.angle_gamma   90.00
#
_symmetry.space_group_name_H-M   'P 1'
#
loop_
_entity.id
_entity.type
_entity.pdbx_description
1 polymer ?
#
loop_
_entity_poly.entity_id
_entity_poly.type
_entity_poly.pdbx_seq_one_letter_code
_entity_poly.pdbx_strand_id
1 'polypeptide(L)'
;LASTEAMAQATQPAESQPTVAPAVVPTTAPEIESAQAPAAAVAPAAMATPPPMSRTPLAGALLPEYRIVAYYGHPHDAIMGIVGEMPLDELTKKLRKQAAAFEAAEPSRPVVPALELIATVAQRDPGFDGSYILDTDHETLREYIDYAAEHDMLVILDVQIGRGTVAHEIEKVRDLLERPNVHLALDPEFAIAEGETPGDHIGSLNAESIAYAQQVLAEISAEQGIPPKMLIVHQFREDMIIGKGDLAPMPGVQLVIDADGFGEPELKTFVYNYLVRDEPVEFGGIKLFYNQDSPLMKPREILDLTPAPDVIIYQ
;
A
#
# COMPACT_ATOMS: atom_id res chain seq x y z
N LEU A 1 57.26 -43.71 -19.77
CA LEU A 1 58.03 -42.46 -19.57
C LEU A 1 57.57 -41.46 -20.61
N ALA A 2 56.56 -40.67 -20.28
CA ALA A 2 56.14 -39.50 -21.05
C ALA A 2 55.59 -38.51 -20.03
N SER A 3 56.41 -37.53 -19.67
CA SER A 3 56.03 -36.41 -18.82
C SER A 3 56.05 -35.17 -19.69
N THR A 4 54.88 -34.58 -19.85
CA THR A 4 54.60 -33.34 -20.56
C THR A 4 54.96 -32.11 -19.72
N GLU A 5 55.53 -31.11 -20.38
CA GLU A 5 55.96 -29.82 -19.86
C GLU A 5 54.79 -28.98 -19.31
N ALA A 6 55.09 -28.24 -18.24
CA ALA A 6 54.22 -27.23 -17.64
C ALA A 6 54.59 -25.84 -18.20
N MET A 7 53.60 -25.10 -18.70
CA MET A 7 53.66 -23.65 -18.81
C MET A 7 52.73 -23.02 -17.78
N ALA A 8 53.31 -22.15 -16.96
CA ALA A 8 52.61 -21.31 -16.00
C ALA A 8 52.01 -20.08 -16.69
N GLN A 9 50.76 -19.76 -16.35
CA GLN A 9 50.21 -18.40 -16.48
C GLN A 9 49.57 -18.03 -15.14
N ALA A 10 49.99 -16.87 -14.63
CA ALA A 10 49.53 -16.29 -13.38
C ALA A 10 48.14 -15.69 -13.54
N THR A 11 47.23 -16.04 -12.64
CA THR A 11 45.86 -15.50 -12.56
C THR A 11 45.81 -14.41 -11.48
N GLN A 12 45.31 -13.23 -11.83
CA GLN A 12 44.88 -12.20 -10.88
C GLN A 12 43.63 -12.67 -10.10
N PRO A 13 43.46 -12.30 -8.82
CA PRO A 13 42.22 -12.59 -8.10
C PRO A 13 41.10 -11.63 -8.55
N ALA A 14 39.93 -12.21 -8.83
CA ALA A 14 38.71 -11.52 -9.21
C ALA A 14 38.13 -10.70 -8.04
N GLU A 15 37.61 -9.52 -8.35
CA GLU A 15 36.81 -8.68 -7.45
C GLU A 15 35.53 -9.40 -7.06
N SER A 16 35.28 -9.49 -5.75
CA SER A 16 34.06 -10.04 -5.16
C SER A 16 32.94 -9.01 -5.20
N GLN A 17 31.84 -9.32 -5.88
CA GLN A 17 30.58 -8.58 -5.79
C GLN A 17 29.98 -8.72 -4.37
N PRO A 18 29.33 -7.68 -3.83
CA PRO A 18 28.72 -7.74 -2.50
C PRO A 18 27.45 -8.59 -2.52
N THR A 19 27.35 -9.47 -1.53
CA THR A 19 26.22 -10.35 -1.25
C THR A 19 25.02 -9.56 -0.73
N VAL A 20 23.85 -9.70 -1.35
CA VAL A 20 22.58 -9.08 -0.97
C VAL A 20 21.99 -9.81 0.26
N ALA A 21 21.60 -9.07 1.30
CA ALA A 21 20.89 -9.58 2.48
C ALA A 21 19.37 -9.66 2.21
N PRO A 22 18.63 -10.60 2.83
CA PRO A 22 17.23 -10.83 2.51
C PRO A 22 16.31 -9.71 3.03
N ALA A 23 15.32 -9.35 2.22
CA ALA A 23 14.25 -8.42 2.57
C ALA A 23 13.30 -9.00 3.65
N VAL A 24 12.58 -8.12 4.35
CA VAL A 24 11.62 -8.52 5.39
C VAL A 24 10.40 -9.13 4.74
N VAL A 25 10.40 -10.44 4.72
CA VAL A 25 9.20 -11.23 4.52
C VAL A 25 8.99 -12.03 5.80
N PRO A 26 7.79 -12.04 6.40
CA PRO A 26 7.49 -12.96 7.49
C PRO A 26 7.35 -14.38 6.91
N THR A 27 8.47 -15.02 6.58
CA THR A 27 8.52 -16.37 5.98
C THR A 27 8.49 -17.49 7.03
N THR A 28 8.36 -17.13 8.29
CA THR A 28 8.00 -18.04 9.37
C THR A 28 6.99 -17.31 10.22
N ALA A 29 5.83 -17.93 10.45
CA ALA A 29 5.03 -17.55 11.61
C ALA A 29 6.00 -17.48 12.79
N PRO A 30 6.19 -16.30 13.42
CA PRO A 30 6.75 -16.31 14.75
C PRO A 30 5.85 -17.27 15.54
N GLU A 31 6.38 -17.95 16.56
CA GLU A 31 5.53 -18.22 17.71
C GLU A 31 5.09 -16.84 18.23
N ILE A 32 4.09 -16.26 17.57
CA ILE A 32 3.20 -15.28 18.14
C ILE A 32 2.48 -16.13 19.17
N GLU A 33 3.03 -16.15 20.38
CA GLU A 33 2.23 -16.36 21.57
C GLU A 33 0.93 -15.62 21.31
N SER A 34 -0.13 -16.41 21.13
CA SER A 34 -1.42 -15.96 20.61
C SER A 34 -1.68 -14.55 21.14
N ALA A 35 -1.64 -13.56 20.25
CA ALA A 35 -2.18 -12.26 20.55
C ALA A 35 -3.68 -12.49 20.66
N GLN A 36 -4.10 -13.00 21.82
CA GLN A 36 -5.47 -12.90 22.27
C GLN A 36 -5.78 -11.42 22.14
N ALA A 37 -6.74 -11.13 21.25
CA ALA A 37 -7.42 -9.87 21.25
C ALA A 37 -7.68 -9.46 22.71
N PRO A 38 -7.40 -8.21 23.09
CA PRO A 38 -7.61 -7.77 24.46
C PRO A 38 -9.04 -8.14 24.87
N ALA A 39 -9.18 -8.70 26.07
CA ALA A 39 -10.46 -9.02 26.67
C ALA A 39 -11.40 -7.81 26.49
N ALA A 40 -12.54 -8.07 25.85
CA ALA A 40 -13.57 -7.11 25.46
C ALA A 40 -13.52 -5.82 26.28
N ALA A 41 -13.00 -4.76 25.65
CA ALA A 41 -13.19 -3.40 26.13
C ALA A 41 -14.70 -3.19 26.27
N VAL A 42 -15.12 -2.76 27.46
CA VAL A 42 -16.51 -2.42 27.74
C VAL A 42 -16.94 -1.38 26.70
N ALA A 43 -17.95 -1.73 25.91
CA ALA A 43 -18.46 -0.88 24.83
C ALA A 43 -18.68 0.55 25.35
N PRO A 44 -18.05 1.58 24.74
CA PRO A 44 -18.44 2.94 25.03
C PRO A 44 -19.91 3.12 24.61
N ALA A 45 -20.64 3.91 25.39
CA ALA A 45 -22.02 4.28 25.07
C ALA A 45 -22.09 4.80 23.63
N ALA A 46 -23.10 4.39 22.88
CA ALA A 46 -23.30 4.72 21.47
C ALA A 46 -23.07 6.21 21.20
N MET A 47 -21.85 6.57 20.78
CA MET A 47 -21.54 7.86 20.22
C MET A 47 -22.14 7.87 18.81
N ALA A 48 -22.77 8.97 18.43
CA ALA A 48 -23.28 9.12 17.07
C ALA A 48 -22.10 9.00 16.10
N THR A 49 -22.20 8.09 15.13
CA THR A 49 -21.25 7.96 14.01
C THR A 49 -21.04 9.35 13.39
N PRO A 50 -19.81 9.86 13.31
CA PRO A 50 -19.54 11.13 12.65
C PRO A 50 -19.97 11.03 11.18
N PRO A 51 -20.50 12.11 10.57
CA PRO A 51 -20.78 12.10 9.15
C PRO A 51 -19.47 11.93 8.35
N PRO A 52 -19.48 11.19 7.22
CA PRO A 52 -18.31 11.10 6.37
C PRO A 52 -17.90 12.50 5.90
N MET A 53 -16.60 12.72 5.78
CA MET A 53 -16.09 13.97 5.25
C MET A 53 -16.41 14.00 3.77
N SER A 54 -17.08 15.06 3.30
CA SER A 54 -17.43 15.18 1.89
C SER A 54 -17.09 16.56 1.35
N ARG A 55 -16.61 16.57 0.11
CA ARG A 55 -16.44 17.76 -0.71
C ARG A 55 -16.95 17.48 -2.11
N THR A 56 -17.31 18.54 -2.82
CA THR A 56 -17.59 18.44 -4.25
C THR A 56 -16.29 18.01 -4.96
N PRO A 57 -16.27 16.85 -5.63
CA PRO A 57 -15.05 16.40 -6.30
C PRO A 57 -14.63 17.40 -7.39
N LEU A 58 -13.32 17.66 -7.48
CA LEU A 58 -12.79 18.45 -8.59
C LEU A 58 -12.94 17.68 -9.91
N ALA A 59 -12.88 18.38 -11.03
CA ALA A 59 -12.96 17.75 -12.34
C ALA A 59 -11.88 16.66 -12.48
N GLY A 60 -12.28 15.46 -12.90
CA GLY A 60 -11.38 14.31 -13.06
C GLY A 60 -11.11 13.52 -11.78
N ALA A 61 -11.73 13.87 -10.65
CA ALA A 61 -11.73 13.02 -9.45
C ALA A 61 -12.27 11.61 -9.77
N LEU A 62 -11.66 10.60 -9.16
CA LEU A 62 -12.03 9.19 -9.33
C LEU A 62 -13.17 8.82 -8.37
N LEU A 63 -13.08 9.22 -7.11
CA LEU A 63 -13.99 8.82 -6.05
C LEU A 63 -15.06 9.91 -5.81
N PRO A 64 -16.32 9.54 -5.55
CA PRO A 64 -16.86 8.18 -5.46
C PRO A 64 -17.40 7.63 -6.81
N GLU A 65 -17.18 8.30 -7.95
CA GLU A 65 -17.78 7.90 -9.24
C GLU A 65 -17.28 6.53 -9.72
N TYR A 66 -16.01 6.24 -9.49
CA TYR A 66 -15.33 5.00 -9.83
C TYR A 66 -14.98 4.23 -8.57
N ARG A 67 -14.99 2.91 -8.65
CA ARG A 67 -14.40 2.03 -7.64
C ARG A 67 -13.03 1.58 -8.09
N ILE A 68 -12.06 1.57 -7.19
CA ILE A 68 -10.71 1.08 -7.49
C ILE A 68 -10.58 -0.35 -6.98
N VAL A 69 -10.10 -1.24 -7.84
CA VAL A 69 -9.72 -2.61 -7.44
C VAL A 69 -8.24 -2.78 -7.76
N ALA A 70 -7.43 -2.96 -6.73
CA ALA A 70 -5.98 -2.99 -6.81
C ALA A 70 -5.40 -4.36 -6.48
N TYR A 71 -4.27 -4.68 -7.10
CA TYR A 71 -3.38 -5.78 -6.70
C TYR A 71 -2.10 -5.18 -6.12
N TYR A 72 -1.75 -5.63 -4.91
CA TYR A 72 -0.64 -5.12 -4.11
C TYR A 72 0.60 -6.01 -4.24
N GLY A 73 1.78 -5.40 -4.22
CA GLY A 73 3.02 -6.07 -3.84
C GLY A 73 4.27 -5.54 -4.53
N HIS A 74 5.37 -6.26 -4.35
CA HIS A 74 6.65 -5.92 -4.96
C HIS A 74 6.89 -6.70 -6.27
N PRO A 75 7.21 -6.04 -7.40
CA PRO A 75 7.45 -6.69 -8.70
C PRO A 75 8.41 -7.88 -8.71
N HIS A 76 9.38 -7.89 -7.80
CA HIS A 76 10.44 -8.90 -7.75
C HIS A 76 10.33 -9.88 -6.57
N ASP A 77 9.25 -9.82 -5.79
CA ASP A 77 9.08 -10.68 -4.63
C ASP A 77 7.63 -11.21 -4.52
N ALA A 78 7.46 -12.49 -4.85
CA ALA A 78 6.18 -13.18 -4.80
C ALA A 78 5.60 -13.33 -3.39
N ILE A 79 6.39 -13.14 -2.33
CA ILE A 79 5.90 -13.22 -0.95
C ILE A 79 5.41 -11.85 -0.46
N MET A 80 5.85 -10.76 -1.11
CA MET A 80 5.38 -9.40 -0.80
C MET A 80 4.06 -9.03 -1.48
N GLY A 81 3.36 -9.99 -2.08
CA GLY A 81 2.01 -9.81 -2.61
C GLY A 81 1.87 -10.28 -4.05
N ILE A 82 0.61 -10.41 -4.48
CA ILE A 82 0.21 -10.97 -5.77
C ILE A 82 0.91 -10.33 -6.98
N VAL A 83 1.34 -9.07 -6.91
CA VAL A 83 2.08 -8.41 -8.00
C VAL A 83 3.34 -9.19 -8.40
N GLY A 84 4.08 -9.72 -7.42
CA GLY A 84 5.31 -10.47 -7.65
C GLY A 84 5.10 -11.95 -8.01
N GLU A 85 3.87 -12.45 -7.99
CA GLU A 85 3.59 -13.88 -8.18
C GLU A 85 3.57 -14.32 -9.64
N MET A 86 3.33 -13.40 -10.59
CA MET A 86 3.13 -13.75 -12.00
C MET A 86 3.54 -12.63 -12.97
N PRO A 87 3.80 -12.96 -14.26
CA PRO A 87 4.09 -11.96 -15.28
C PRO A 87 2.94 -10.95 -15.45
N LEU A 88 3.30 -9.70 -15.81
CA LEU A 88 2.40 -8.55 -15.85
C LEU A 88 1.15 -8.75 -16.72
N ASP A 89 1.28 -9.42 -17.87
CA ASP A 89 0.16 -9.79 -18.75
C ASP A 89 -0.86 -10.73 -18.08
N GLU A 90 -0.36 -11.71 -17.30
CA GLU A 90 -1.20 -12.67 -16.59
C GLU A 90 -1.85 -12.01 -15.36
N LEU A 91 -1.07 -11.21 -14.63
CA LEU A 91 -1.53 -10.39 -13.51
C LEU A 91 -2.69 -9.49 -13.95
N THR A 92 -2.54 -8.80 -15.08
CA THR A 92 -3.54 -7.90 -15.64
C THR A 92 -4.84 -8.64 -15.99
N LYS A 93 -4.75 -9.82 -16.61
CA LYS A 93 -5.94 -10.64 -16.94
C LYS A 93 -6.68 -11.05 -15.67
N LYS A 94 -5.94 -11.43 -14.63
CA LYS A 94 -6.50 -11.84 -13.35
C LYS A 94 -7.16 -10.64 -12.63
N LEU A 95 -6.49 -9.50 -12.61
CA LEU A 95 -6.98 -8.26 -12.03
C LEU A 95 -8.26 -7.77 -12.74
N ARG A 96 -8.31 -7.80 -14.08
CA ARG A 96 -9.54 -7.45 -14.82
C ARG A 96 -10.70 -8.36 -14.52
N LYS A 97 -10.45 -9.65 -14.31
CA LYS A 97 -11.49 -10.59 -13.88
C LYS A 97 -11.99 -10.25 -12.47
N GLN A 98 -11.10 -9.84 -11.57
CA GLN A 98 -11.47 -9.38 -10.24
C GLN A 98 -12.31 -8.10 -10.30
N ALA A 99 -11.88 -7.11 -11.08
CA ALA A 99 -12.62 -5.87 -11.32
C ALA A 99 -14.03 -6.12 -11.90
N ALA A 100 -14.14 -6.98 -12.92
CA ALA A 100 -15.43 -7.36 -13.52
C ALA A 100 -16.39 -8.04 -12.52
N ALA A 101 -15.86 -8.74 -11.50
CA ALA A 101 -16.68 -9.32 -10.45
C ALA A 101 -17.32 -8.24 -9.55
N PHE A 102 -16.64 -7.12 -9.33
CA PHE A 102 -17.20 -5.96 -8.62
C PHE A 102 -18.19 -5.18 -9.48
N GLU A 103 -17.90 -4.95 -10.77
CA GLU A 103 -18.85 -4.32 -11.69
C GLU A 103 -20.15 -5.13 -11.82
N ALA A 104 -20.05 -6.46 -11.86
CA ALA A 104 -21.23 -7.32 -11.86
C ALA A 104 -22.03 -7.25 -10.56
N ALA A 105 -21.36 -7.01 -9.43
CA ALA A 105 -22.01 -6.89 -8.13
C ALA A 105 -22.68 -5.51 -7.93
N GLU A 106 -22.11 -4.43 -8.50
CA GLU A 106 -22.70 -3.09 -8.52
C GLU A 106 -22.56 -2.43 -9.92
N PRO A 107 -23.52 -2.70 -10.83
CA PRO A 107 -23.44 -2.19 -12.20
C PRO A 107 -23.55 -0.67 -12.37
N SER A 108 -23.96 0.06 -11.32
CA SER A 108 -24.08 1.51 -11.34
C SER A 108 -22.75 2.24 -11.17
N ARG A 109 -21.69 1.56 -10.72
CA ARG A 109 -20.40 2.16 -10.41
C ARG A 109 -19.29 1.44 -11.19
N PRO A 110 -18.70 2.08 -12.22
CA PRO A 110 -17.60 1.48 -12.99
C PRO A 110 -16.39 1.17 -12.12
N VAL A 111 -15.61 0.16 -12.50
CA VAL A 111 -14.39 -0.24 -11.76
C VAL A 111 -13.14 0.07 -12.57
N VAL A 112 -12.18 0.74 -11.94
CA VAL A 112 -10.85 1.00 -12.51
C VAL A 112 -9.85 0.05 -11.84
N PRO A 113 -9.17 -0.82 -12.60
CA PRO A 113 -8.12 -1.67 -12.04
C PRO A 113 -6.84 -0.87 -11.74
N ALA A 114 -6.13 -1.25 -10.68
CA ALA A 114 -4.88 -0.61 -10.27
C ALA A 114 -3.81 -1.63 -9.84
N LEU A 115 -2.55 -1.22 -9.91
CA LEU A 115 -1.42 -1.93 -9.30
C LEU A 115 -0.87 -1.06 -8.18
N GLU A 116 -0.84 -1.59 -6.97
CA GLU A 116 -0.22 -0.96 -5.82
C GLU A 116 1.17 -1.56 -5.64
N LEU A 117 2.19 -0.74 -5.86
CA LEU A 117 3.58 -1.17 -5.96
C LEU A 117 4.36 -0.62 -4.79
N ILE A 118 5.00 -1.51 -4.04
CA ILE A 118 5.95 -1.11 -3.00
C ILE A 118 7.14 -0.44 -3.70
N ALA A 119 7.27 0.87 -3.52
CA ALA A 119 8.31 1.69 -4.12
C ALA A 119 9.51 1.88 -3.17
N THR A 120 9.25 1.86 -1.86
CA THR A 120 10.28 1.88 -0.82
C THR A 120 9.99 0.73 0.16
N VAL A 121 10.95 -0.17 0.34
CA VAL A 121 10.76 -1.43 1.06
C VAL A 121 11.49 -1.38 2.39
N ALA A 122 10.75 -1.50 3.49
CA ALA A 122 11.30 -1.60 4.83
C ALA A 122 12.15 -2.87 5.00
N GLN A 123 13.32 -2.69 5.59
CA GLN A 123 14.34 -3.70 5.81
C GLN A 123 14.45 -4.03 7.30
N ARG A 124 14.91 -5.25 7.61
CA ARG A 124 15.18 -5.66 9.00
C ARG A 124 16.48 -5.08 9.51
N ASP A 125 17.44 -4.91 8.61
CA ASP A 125 18.74 -4.35 8.88
C ASP A 125 18.82 -2.91 8.34
N PRO A 126 19.51 -2.00 9.03
CA PRO A 126 19.68 -0.63 8.55
C PRO A 126 20.50 -0.61 7.26
N GLY A 127 20.05 0.21 6.30
CA GLY A 127 20.87 0.65 5.17
C GLY A 127 22.05 1.53 5.62
N PHE A 128 22.88 1.94 4.67
CA PHE A 128 24.06 2.78 4.95
C PHE A 128 23.71 4.13 5.59
N ASP A 129 22.54 4.66 5.24
CA ASP A 129 21.95 5.89 5.77
C ASP A 129 21.19 5.70 7.10
N GLY A 130 21.05 4.45 7.56
CA GLY A 130 20.30 4.09 8.77
C GLY A 130 18.78 4.18 8.63
N SER A 131 18.25 4.33 7.41
CA SER A 131 16.81 4.51 7.16
C SER A 131 15.99 3.23 7.30
N TYR A 132 16.64 2.06 7.18
CA TYR A 132 15.97 0.75 7.04
C TYR A 132 15.14 0.66 5.75
N ILE A 133 15.47 1.41 4.71
CA ILE A 133 14.78 1.34 3.43
C ILE A 133 15.69 0.77 2.34
N LEU A 134 15.11 -0.06 1.49
CA LEU A 134 15.63 -0.43 0.19
C LEU A 134 14.67 0.10 -0.88
N ASP A 135 15.18 0.92 -1.79
CA ASP A 135 14.36 1.49 -2.85
C ASP A 135 14.16 0.49 -4.00
N THR A 136 12.95 0.42 -4.52
CA THR A 136 12.67 -0.23 -5.80
C THR A 136 13.21 0.66 -6.91
N ASP A 137 13.92 0.09 -7.88
CA ASP A 137 14.55 0.89 -8.92
C ASP A 137 13.49 1.56 -9.82
N HIS A 138 13.77 2.80 -10.24
CA HIS A 138 12.84 3.58 -11.07
C HIS A 138 12.61 2.96 -12.45
N GLU A 139 13.51 2.11 -12.95
CA GLU A 139 13.31 1.43 -14.24
C GLU A 139 12.13 0.46 -14.13
N THR A 140 12.13 -0.38 -13.08
CA THR A 140 11.03 -1.27 -12.72
C THR A 140 9.74 -0.50 -12.48
N LEU A 141 9.77 0.56 -11.65
CA LEU A 141 8.54 1.34 -11.39
C LEU A 141 7.98 1.95 -12.68
N ARG A 142 8.83 2.48 -13.58
CA ARG A 142 8.39 3.04 -14.86
C ARG A 142 7.81 1.98 -15.80
N GLU A 143 8.38 0.78 -15.85
CA GLU A 143 7.83 -0.33 -16.64
C GLU A 143 6.35 -0.58 -16.29
N TYR A 144 6.06 -0.68 -14.99
CA TYR A 144 4.69 -0.91 -14.53
C TYR A 144 3.78 0.30 -14.73
N ILE A 145 4.28 1.53 -14.51
CA ILE A 145 3.52 2.77 -14.73
C ILE A 145 3.12 2.94 -16.19
N ASP A 146 4.06 2.71 -17.10
CA ASP A 146 3.84 2.85 -18.54
C ASP A 146 2.91 1.75 -19.05
N TYR A 147 3.12 0.50 -18.62
CA TYR A 147 2.21 -0.60 -18.92
C TYR A 147 0.79 -0.31 -18.40
N ALA A 148 0.64 0.14 -17.15
CA ALA A 148 -0.67 0.46 -16.59
C ALA A 148 -1.37 1.57 -17.40
N ALA A 149 -0.63 2.60 -17.82
CA ALA A 149 -1.16 3.67 -18.65
C ALA A 149 -1.66 3.16 -20.02
N GLU A 150 -0.91 2.27 -20.68
CA GLU A 150 -1.31 1.65 -21.96
C GLU A 150 -2.55 0.75 -21.83
N HIS A 151 -2.85 0.30 -20.62
CA HIS A 151 -3.94 -0.59 -20.29
C HIS A 151 -5.07 0.09 -19.49
N ASP A 152 -5.18 1.42 -19.47
CA ASP A 152 -6.24 2.15 -18.76
C ASP A 152 -6.35 1.75 -17.26
N MET A 153 -5.18 1.55 -16.63
CA MET A 153 -5.05 1.19 -15.22
C MET A 153 -4.30 2.28 -14.45
N LEU A 154 -4.49 2.27 -13.14
CA LEU A 154 -3.76 3.14 -12.22
C LEU A 154 -2.54 2.42 -11.64
N VAL A 155 -1.56 3.21 -11.19
CA VAL A 155 -0.52 2.76 -10.28
C VAL A 155 -0.62 3.55 -8.99
N ILE A 156 -0.48 2.87 -7.87
CA ILE A 156 -0.38 3.47 -6.54
C ILE A 156 1.02 3.12 -6.05
N LEU A 157 1.85 4.12 -5.81
CA LEU A 157 3.19 3.92 -5.25
C LEU A 157 3.06 3.86 -3.74
N ASP A 158 3.30 2.68 -3.19
CA ASP A 158 3.31 2.45 -1.76
C ASP A 158 4.70 2.79 -1.20
N VAL A 159 4.74 3.70 -0.22
CA VAL A 159 5.98 4.07 0.44
C VAL A 159 5.98 3.64 1.91
N GLN A 160 6.94 2.80 2.24
CA GLN A 160 7.30 2.42 3.60
C GLN A 160 8.36 3.41 4.10
N ILE A 161 8.21 3.88 5.34
CA ILE A 161 8.96 5.04 5.84
C ILE A 161 10.25 4.64 6.56
N GLY A 162 10.30 3.45 7.16
CA GLY A 162 11.43 3.03 7.99
C GLY A 162 11.65 4.01 9.13
N ARG A 163 12.90 4.44 9.31
CA ARG A 163 13.29 5.54 10.22
C ARG A 163 13.40 6.91 9.51
N GLY A 164 12.94 6.98 8.27
CA GLY A 164 12.96 8.19 7.46
C GLY A 164 11.81 9.15 7.79
N THR A 165 11.40 9.92 6.79
CA THR A 165 10.22 10.81 6.88
C THR A 165 9.38 10.67 5.62
N VAL A 166 8.08 10.89 5.74
CA VAL A 166 7.17 10.92 4.57
C VAL A 166 7.67 11.88 3.48
N ALA A 167 8.21 13.04 3.88
CA ALA A 167 8.80 13.99 2.94
C ALA A 167 9.98 13.42 2.15
N HIS A 168 10.84 12.65 2.80
CA HIS A 168 11.99 12.05 2.13
C HIS A 168 11.56 10.96 1.15
N GLU A 169 10.65 10.07 1.55
CA GLU A 169 10.21 8.97 0.69
C GLU A 169 9.37 9.47 -0.50
N ILE A 170 8.52 10.49 -0.32
CA ILE A 170 7.79 11.11 -1.43
C ILE A 170 8.76 11.74 -2.44
N GLU A 171 9.83 12.38 -1.98
CA GLU A 171 10.78 13.02 -2.87
C GLU A 171 11.50 12.02 -3.78
N LYS A 172 11.74 10.79 -3.29
CA LYS A 172 12.32 9.72 -4.12
C LYS A 172 11.44 9.39 -5.32
N VAL A 173 10.11 9.43 -5.17
CA VAL A 173 9.15 9.04 -6.22
C VAL A 173 8.41 10.22 -6.85
N ARG A 174 8.82 11.46 -6.54
CA ARG A 174 8.10 12.68 -6.97
C ARG A 174 7.95 12.77 -8.49
N ASP A 175 8.99 12.44 -9.26
CA ASP A 175 8.95 12.47 -10.73
C ASP A 175 7.90 11.50 -11.29
N LEU A 176 7.69 10.37 -10.63
CA LEU A 176 6.69 9.38 -11.02
C LEU A 176 5.27 9.86 -10.68
N LEU A 177 5.09 10.56 -9.56
CA LEU A 177 3.80 11.12 -9.14
C LEU A 177 3.28 12.23 -10.08
N GLU A 178 4.14 12.84 -10.89
CA GLU A 178 3.73 13.81 -11.93
C GLU A 178 2.90 13.18 -13.06
N ARG A 179 2.87 11.85 -13.16
CA ARG A 179 2.07 11.11 -14.16
C ARG A 179 0.60 11.05 -13.76
N PRO A 180 -0.36 11.27 -14.67
CA PRO A 180 -1.78 11.37 -14.32
C PRO A 180 -2.39 10.08 -13.75
N ASN A 181 -1.87 8.91 -14.15
CA ASN A 181 -2.35 7.60 -13.68
C ASN A 181 -1.62 7.09 -12.42
N VAL A 182 -0.77 7.90 -11.79
CA VAL A 182 0.03 7.51 -10.63
C VAL A 182 -0.46 8.23 -9.36
N HIS A 183 -0.61 7.45 -8.29
CA HIS A 183 -1.11 7.83 -6.97
C HIS A 183 -0.13 7.37 -5.89
N LEU A 184 -0.43 7.65 -4.62
CA LEU A 184 0.45 7.35 -3.49
C LEU A 184 -0.30 6.57 -2.41
N ALA A 185 0.37 5.61 -1.77
CA ALA A 185 -0.03 4.98 -0.53
C ALA A 185 1.07 5.16 0.53
N LEU A 186 0.68 5.23 1.80
CA LEU A 186 1.58 5.26 2.94
C LEU A 186 1.30 4.02 3.81
N ASP A 187 2.34 3.31 4.21
CA ASP A 187 2.31 2.20 5.18
C ASP A 187 2.82 2.69 6.55
N PRO A 188 1.95 3.13 7.49
CA PRO A 188 2.39 3.63 8.77
C PRO A 188 3.04 2.56 9.66
N GLU A 189 2.73 1.28 9.50
CA GLU A 189 3.32 0.21 10.32
C GLU A 189 4.84 0.11 10.16
N PHE A 190 5.38 0.61 9.05
CA PHE A 190 6.82 0.64 8.80
C PHE A 190 7.48 1.96 9.20
N ALA A 191 6.72 2.95 9.70
CA ALA A 191 7.24 4.22 10.22
C ALA A 191 7.65 4.08 11.69
N ILE A 192 8.88 3.62 11.92
CA ILE A 192 9.41 3.23 13.23
C ILE A 192 10.29 4.31 13.87
N ALA A 193 10.35 4.32 15.21
CA ALA A 193 11.16 5.26 15.97
C ALA A 193 12.64 4.84 16.09
N GLU A 194 13.45 5.74 16.65
CA GLU A 194 14.84 5.43 17.00
C GLU A 194 14.90 4.26 17.99
N GLY A 195 15.69 3.23 17.66
CA GLY A 195 15.82 2.01 18.47
C GLY A 195 14.85 0.88 18.11
N GLU A 196 13.84 1.15 17.28
CA GLU A 196 12.88 0.14 16.81
C GLU A 196 13.31 -0.48 15.47
N THR A 197 12.73 -1.63 15.11
CA THR A 197 13.05 -2.37 13.87
C THR A 197 11.77 -2.68 13.10
N PRO A 198 11.72 -2.47 11.77
CA PRO A 198 10.54 -2.79 10.98
C PRO A 198 10.20 -4.27 11.04
N GLY A 199 8.91 -4.59 11.17
CA GLY A 199 8.39 -5.96 11.30
C GLY A 199 8.53 -6.58 12.70
N ASP A 200 9.38 -6.04 13.57
CA ASP A 200 9.41 -6.39 14.99
C ASP A 200 8.57 -5.41 15.83
N HIS A 201 8.50 -4.15 15.38
CA HIS A 201 7.68 -3.09 15.97
C HIS A 201 6.69 -2.59 14.92
N ILE A 202 5.51 -2.20 15.37
CA ILE A 202 4.50 -1.55 14.52
C ILE A 202 4.65 -0.05 14.72
N GLY A 203 4.99 0.63 13.64
CA GLY A 203 5.16 2.06 13.55
C GLY A 203 3.85 2.86 13.54
N SER A 204 4.00 4.16 13.36
CA SER A 204 2.87 5.09 13.23
C SER A 204 3.26 6.34 12.45
N LEU A 205 2.27 6.98 11.83
CA LEU A 205 2.38 8.33 11.28
C LEU A 205 1.44 9.27 12.02
N ASN A 206 1.83 10.53 12.12
CA ASN A 206 0.93 11.57 12.63
C ASN A 206 0.15 12.25 11.50
N ALA A 207 -0.95 12.90 11.85
CA ALA A 207 -1.78 13.63 10.91
C ALA A 207 -1.01 14.73 10.16
N GLU A 208 0.01 15.34 10.76
CA GLU A 208 0.86 16.33 10.10
C GLU A 208 1.65 15.73 8.92
N SER A 209 2.18 14.52 9.08
CA SER A 209 2.92 13.82 8.02
C SER A 209 2.01 13.40 6.86
N ILE A 210 0.78 12.97 7.17
CA ILE A 210 -0.23 12.65 6.16
C ILE A 210 -0.73 13.93 5.46
N ALA A 211 -0.97 15.01 6.21
CA ALA A 211 -1.35 16.30 5.64
C ALA A 211 -0.25 16.88 4.76
N TYR A 212 1.02 16.66 5.09
CA TYR A 212 2.15 16.99 4.21
C TYR A 212 2.07 16.22 2.89
N ALA A 213 1.81 14.90 2.92
CA ALA A 213 1.64 14.12 1.70
C ALA A 213 0.47 14.63 0.85
N GLN A 214 -0.67 14.97 1.48
CA GLN A 214 -1.79 15.61 0.80
C GLN A 214 -1.35 16.92 0.12
N GLN A 215 -0.60 17.77 0.82
CA GLN A 215 -0.14 19.05 0.29
C GLN A 215 0.72 18.85 -0.96
N VAL A 216 1.71 17.95 -0.89
CA VAL A 216 2.60 17.68 -2.02
C VAL A 216 1.82 17.15 -3.23
N LEU A 217 0.87 16.24 -3.02
CA LEU A 217 0.06 15.69 -4.11
C LEU A 217 -0.87 16.74 -4.73
N ALA A 218 -1.43 17.65 -3.91
CA ALA A 218 -2.22 18.78 -4.40
C ALA A 218 -1.37 19.74 -5.24
N GLU A 219 -0.14 20.04 -4.80
CA GLU A 219 0.82 20.86 -5.53
C GLU A 219 1.17 20.21 -6.89
N ILE A 220 1.51 18.92 -6.90
CA ILE A 220 1.79 18.17 -8.13
C ILE A 220 0.58 18.23 -9.10
N SER A 221 -0.63 17.98 -8.59
CA SER A 221 -1.85 18.05 -9.42
C SER A 221 -2.05 19.42 -10.05
N ALA A 222 -1.86 20.48 -9.26
CA ALA A 222 -2.02 21.86 -9.71
C ALA A 222 -0.94 22.30 -10.71
N GLU A 223 0.33 21.97 -10.44
CA GLU A 223 1.48 22.36 -11.27
C GLU A 223 1.48 21.64 -12.62
N GLN A 224 1.14 20.35 -12.63
CA GLN A 224 1.10 19.54 -13.85
C GLN A 224 -0.23 19.66 -14.60
N GLY A 225 -1.25 20.29 -14.00
CA GLY A 225 -2.59 20.40 -14.59
C GLY A 225 -3.28 19.05 -14.78
N ILE A 226 -3.01 18.10 -13.88
CA ILE A 226 -3.55 16.73 -13.91
C ILE A 226 -4.68 16.57 -12.88
N PRO A 227 -5.54 15.53 -13.02
CA PRO A 227 -6.63 15.28 -12.07
C PRO A 227 -6.14 15.12 -10.62
N PRO A 228 -7.07 15.23 -9.64
CA PRO A 228 -6.76 15.00 -8.23
C PRO A 228 -6.08 13.65 -8.00
N LYS A 229 -5.12 13.63 -7.09
CA LYS A 229 -4.42 12.41 -6.69
C LYS A 229 -5.19 11.65 -5.63
N MET A 230 -5.13 10.34 -5.65
CA MET A 230 -5.52 9.52 -4.52
C MET A 230 -4.32 9.38 -3.56
N LEU A 231 -4.59 9.51 -2.27
CA LEU A 231 -3.66 9.18 -1.20
C LEU A 231 -4.30 8.10 -0.34
N ILE A 232 -3.71 6.91 -0.32
CA ILE A 232 -4.13 5.81 0.55
C ILE A 232 -3.27 5.81 1.81
N VAL A 233 -3.86 5.57 2.97
CA VAL A 233 -3.14 5.33 4.22
C VAL A 233 -3.62 4.02 4.81
N HIS A 234 -2.74 3.03 4.87
CA HIS A 234 -3.05 1.71 5.41
C HIS A 234 -3.18 1.76 6.93
N GLN A 235 -4.18 1.05 7.47
CA GLN A 235 -4.44 1.04 8.90
C GLN A 235 -5.13 -0.26 9.35
N PHE A 236 -4.56 -0.95 10.33
CA PHE A 236 -5.21 -2.07 11.02
C PHE A 236 -5.26 -1.93 12.55
N ARG A 237 -4.61 -0.90 13.10
CA ARG A 237 -4.71 -0.48 14.50
C ARG A 237 -4.98 1.01 14.59
N GLU A 238 -5.69 1.42 15.64
CA GLU A 238 -6.00 2.83 15.90
C GLU A 238 -4.73 3.69 16.01
N ASP A 239 -3.72 3.18 16.70
CA ASP A 239 -2.50 3.92 17.03
C ASP A 239 -1.49 4.05 15.88
N MET A 240 -1.78 3.49 14.71
CA MET A 240 -0.98 3.70 13.49
C MET A 240 -1.14 5.11 12.90
N ILE A 241 -2.25 5.79 13.18
CA ILE A 241 -2.49 7.17 12.73
C ILE A 241 -2.74 8.07 13.95
N ILE A 242 -1.69 8.74 14.41
CA ILE A 242 -1.73 9.64 15.55
C ILE A 242 -2.42 10.94 15.14
N GLY A 243 -3.48 11.32 15.85
CA GLY A 243 -4.23 12.54 15.56
C GLY A 243 -5.14 12.42 14.34
N LYS A 244 -5.61 11.21 13.99
CA LYS A 244 -6.47 10.95 12.82
C LYS A 244 -7.66 11.92 12.68
N GLY A 245 -8.29 12.31 13.79
CA GLY A 245 -9.41 13.27 13.79
C GLY A 245 -9.04 14.70 13.35
N ASP A 246 -7.75 15.03 13.27
CA ASP A 246 -7.25 16.30 12.75
C ASP A 246 -7.06 16.29 11.22
N LEU A 247 -7.17 15.11 10.57
CA LEU A 247 -7.16 15.00 9.12
C LEU A 247 -8.40 15.66 8.52
N ALA A 248 -8.20 16.37 7.43
CA ALA A 248 -9.26 17.03 6.69
C ALA A 248 -9.06 16.83 5.19
N PRO A 249 -10.15 16.83 4.39
CA PRO A 249 -10.02 16.75 2.95
C PRO A 249 -9.16 17.90 2.43
N MET A 250 -8.48 17.71 1.31
CA MET A 250 -7.65 18.73 0.67
C MET A 250 -8.01 18.87 -0.81
N PRO A 251 -8.25 20.08 -1.34
CA PRO A 251 -8.52 20.24 -2.76
C PRO A 251 -7.34 19.68 -3.58
N GLY A 252 -7.62 18.83 -4.56
CA GLY A 252 -6.59 18.17 -5.38
C GLY A 252 -6.16 16.80 -4.86
N VAL A 253 -6.66 16.35 -3.70
CA VAL A 253 -6.39 15.01 -3.16
C VAL A 253 -7.68 14.34 -2.71
N GLN A 254 -7.75 13.02 -2.91
CA GLN A 254 -8.80 12.14 -2.42
C GLN A 254 -8.17 11.24 -1.37
N LEU A 255 -8.41 11.53 -0.09
CA LEU A 255 -7.82 10.77 1.01
C LEU A 255 -8.63 9.50 1.27
N VAL A 256 -7.95 8.35 1.25
CA VAL A 256 -8.51 7.04 1.54
C VAL A 256 -7.86 6.49 2.80
N ILE A 257 -8.68 6.07 3.77
CA ILE A 257 -8.20 5.24 4.87
C ILE A 257 -8.55 3.79 4.56
N ASP A 258 -7.53 2.94 4.47
CA ASP A 258 -7.66 1.54 4.10
C ASP A 258 -7.59 0.63 5.33
N ALA A 259 -8.60 -0.22 5.49
CA ALA A 259 -8.64 -1.22 6.56
C ALA A 259 -7.75 -2.41 6.19
N ASP A 260 -6.49 -2.38 6.64
CA ASP A 260 -5.40 -3.28 6.23
C ASP A 260 -5.16 -4.47 7.21
N GLY A 261 -6.24 -5.12 7.64
CA GLY A 261 -6.17 -6.25 8.56
C GLY A 261 -6.66 -7.55 7.92
N PHE A 262 -6.01 -8.68 8.23
CA PHE A 262 -6.45 -10.01 7.79
C PHE A 262 -7.27 -10.74 8.86
N GLY A 263 -8.10 -11.68 8.42
CA GLY A 263 -8.82 -12.59 9.30
C GLY A 263 -10.16 -13.03 8.73
N GLU A 264 -11.02 -13.56 9.61
CA GLU A 264 -12.36 -13.99 9.24
C GLU A 264 -13.26 -12.77 8.90
N PRO A 265 -14.27 -12.93 8.02
CA PRO A 265 -15.13 -11.84 7.55
C PRO A 265 -15.73 -10.98 8.66
N GLU A 266 -16.11 -11.58 9.80
CA GLU A 266 -16.65 -10.85 10.95
C GLU A 266 -15.62 -9.91 11.56
N LEU A 267 -14.35 -10.35 11.69
CA LEU A 267 -13.27 -9.52 12.21
C LEU A 267 -12.95 -8.39 11.24
N LYS A 268 -12.87 -8.68 9.94
CA LYS A 268 -12.63 -7.65 8.92
C LYS A 268 -13.75 -6.60 8.91
N THR A 269 -15.00 -7.03 8.99
CA THR A 269 -16.16 -6.14 9.09
C THR A 269 -16.09 -5.29 10.36
N PHE A 270 -15.67 -5.87 11.49
CA PHE A 270 -15.48 -5.13 12.73
C PHE A 270 -14.39 -4.06 12.60
N VAL A 271 -13.21 -4.43 12.08
CA VAL A 271 -12.08 -3.50 11.87
C VAL A 271 -12.45 -2.39 10.89
N TYR A 272 -13.09 -2.71 9.77
CA TYR A 272 -13.57 -1.70 8.82
C TYR A 272 -14.56 -0.73 9.46
N ASN A 273 -15.52 -1.23 10.24
CA ASN A 273 -16.46 -0.35 10.94
C ASN A 273 -15.73 0.57 11.93
N TYR A 274 -14.78 0.02 12.69
CA TYR A 274 -14.05 0.76 13.70
C TYR A 274 -13.13 1.84 13.10
N LEU A 275 -12.41 1.51 12.03
CA LEU A 275 -11.40 2.41 11.45
C LEU A 275 -11.97 3.31 10.33
N VAL A 276 -13.07 2.93 9.69
CA VAL A 276 -13.59 3.67 8.53
C VAL A 276 -14.98 4.23 8.81
N ARG A 277 -15.96 3.37 9.16
CA ARG A 277 -17.35 3.81 9.34
C ARG A 277 -17.51 4.79 10.50
N ASP A 278 -16.90 4.47 11.64
CA ASP A 278 -17.10 5.18 12.91
C ASP A 278 -16.13 6.36 13.10
N GLU A 279 -15.35 6.68 12.06
CA GLU A 279 -14.33 7.73 12.03
C GLU A 279 -14.66 8.78 10.95
N PRO A 280 -14.18 10.03 11.07
CA PRO A 280 -14.39 11.06 10.06
C PRO A 280 -13.44 10.82 8.87
N VAL A 281 -13.75 9.84 8.04
CA VAL A 281 -12.99 9.47 6.84
C VAL A 281 -13.65 10.08 5.59
N GLU A 282 -12.84 10.48 4.60
CA GLU A 282 -13.34 10.97 3.30
C GLU A 282 -13.77 9.82 2.39
N PHE A 283 -12.87 8.87 2.13
CA PHE A 283 -13.15 7.65 1.36
C PHE A 283 -12.62 6.39 2.07
N GLY A 284 -13.34 5.28 1.93
CA GLY A 284 -13.02 4.02 2.62
C GLY A 284 -12.30 3.01 1.72
N GLY A 285 -11.25 2.39 2.24
CA GLY A 285 -10.55 1.25 1.63
C GLY A 285 -10.70 -0.03 2.45
N ILE A 286 -10.58 -1.19 1.79
CA ILE A 286 -10.35 -2.46 2.47
C ILE A 286 -9.30 -3.30 1.72
N LYS A 287 -8.32 -3.85 2.45
CA LYS A 287 -7.37 -4.83 1.94
C LYS A 287 -7.80 -6.25 2.23
N LEU A 288 -7.62 -7.15 1.28
CA LEU A 288 -7.96 -8.55 1.33
C LEU A 288 -6.72 -9.38 1.09
N PHE A 289 -6.56 -10.46 1.84
CA PHE A 289 -5.36 -11.28 1.81
C PHE A 289 -5.69 -12.69 1.32
N TYR A 290 -5.23 -13.08 0.13
CA TYR A 290 -5.62 -14.35 -0.49
C TYR A 290 -5.26 -15.58 0.35
N ASN A 291 -4.16 -15.52 1.10
CA ASN A 291 -3.64 -16.66 1.86
C ASN A 291 -3.98 -16.60 3.36
N GLN A 292 -4.31 -15.42 3.89
CA GLN A 292 -4.51 -15.15 5.32
C GLN A 292 -5.99 -14.97 5.68
N ASP A 293 -6.80 -14.41 4.77
CA ASP A 293 -8.23 -14.32 4.98
C ASP A 293 -8.87 -15.69 4.77
N SER A 294 -9.58 -16.15 5.80
CA SER A 294 -10.27 -17.43 5.84
C SER A 294 -11.67 -17.16 6.35
N PRO A 295 -12.74 -17.58 5.64
CA PRO A 295 -12.78 -17.53 4.19
C PRO A 295 -12.54 -16.09 3.67
N LEU A 296 -11.95 -15.98 2.48
CA LEU A 296 -11.88 -14.71 1.75
C LEU A 296 -13.29 -14.15 1.47
N MET A 297 -13.51 -12.88 1.83
CA MET A 297 -14.78 -12.19 1.55
C MET A 297 -15.04 -12.09 0.04
N LYS A 298 -16.29 -12.30 -0.36
CA LYS A 298 -16.74 -12.17 -1.75
C LYS A 298 -17.05 -10.72 -2.08
N PRO A 299 -17.04 -10.33 -3.37
CA PRO A 299 -17.36 -8.96 -3.78
C PRO A 299 -18.65 -8.41 -3.17
N ARG A 300 -19.73 -9.19 -3.14
CA ARG A 300 -21.00 -8.72 -2.55
C ARG A 300 -20.92 -8.48 -1.04
N GLU A 301 -20.21 -9.33 -0.31
CA GLU A 301 -20.02 -9.17 1.14
C GLU A 301 -19.19 -7.91 1.44
N ILE A 302 -18.21 -7.60 0.59
CA ILE A 302 -17.41 -6.38 0.68
C ILE A 302 -18.27 -5.14 0.37
N LEU A 303 -19.11 -5.20 -0.67
CA LEU A 303 -19.99 -4.09 -1.06
C LEU A 303 -21.16 -3.86 -0.09
N ASP A 304 -21.49 -4.84 0.75
CA ASP A 304 -22.51 -4.73 1.80
C ASP A 304 -21.97 -4.03 3.07
N LEU A 305 -20.65 -3.74 3.15
CA LEU A 305 -20.09 -2.89 4.20
C LEU A 305 -20.66 -1.47 4.13
N THR A 306 -20.64 -0.75 5.25
CA THR A 306 -21.20 0.62 5.35
C THR A 306 -20.13 1.58 5.89
N PRO A 307 -19.75 2.63 5.14
CA PRO A 307 -20.03 2.81 3.72
C PRO A 307 -19.42 1.67 2.88
N ALA A 308 -19.93 1.44 1.68
CA ALA A 308 -19.30 0.49 0.77
C ALA A 308 -17.91 1.01 0.36
N PRO A 309 -16.84 0.20 0.41
CA PRO A 309 -15.49 0.66 0.10
C PRO A 309 -15.37 1.23 -1.32
N ASP A 310 -14.62 2.32 -1.41
CA ASP A 310 -14.25 3.00 -2.64
C ASP A 310 -13.02 2.37 -3.29
N VAL A 311 -12.12 1.86 -2.45
CA VAL A 311 -10.89 1.16 -2.84
C VAL A 311 -10.88 -0.23 -2.24
N ILE A 312 -10.55 -1.23 -3.06
CA ILE A 312 -10.41 -2.63 -2.63
C ILE A 312 -9.07 -3.13 -3.11
N ILE A 313 -8.23 -3.57 -2.19
CA ILE A 313 -6.88 -4.03 -2.50
C ILE A 313 -6.80 -5.52 -2.20
N TYR A 314 -6.18 -6.31 -3.09
CA TYR A 314 -5.87 -7.70 -2.84
C TYR A 314 -4.36 -7.92 -2.78
N GLN A 315 -3.93 -8.65 -1.75
CA GLN A 315 -2.57 -9.08 -1.52
C GLN A 315 -2.46 -10.61 -1.53
#